data_AF-A0A942D1I0-F1
#
_entry.id   AF-A0A942D1I0-F1
#
_cell.length_a   1.000
_cell.length_b   1.000
_cell.length_c   1.000
_cell.angle_alpha   90.00
_cell.angle_beta   90.00
_cell.angle_gamma   90.00
#
_symmetry.space_group_name_H-M   'P 1'
#
loop_
_entity.id
_entity.type
_entity.pdbx_description
1 polymer ?
#
loop_
_entity_poly.entity_id
_entity_poly.type
_entity_poly.pdbx_seq_one_letter_code
_entity_poly.pdbx_strand_id
1 'polypeptide(L)' 'MTCPKCGAPMRTHRRNGVTIEQCTKCHGMFLDAGEFEQLLGAEQSFLGEDPAKRGSSSG' A
#
# COMPACT_ATOMS: atom_id res chain seq x y z
N MET A 1 1.77 -19.69 4.01
CA MET A 1 2.23 -18.78 5.09
C MET A 1 1.26 -18.86 6.26
N THR A 2 1.77 -18.92 7.49
CA THR A 2 0.97 -19.00 8.72
C THR A 2 1.02 -17.66 9.43
N CYS A 3 -0.13 -17.13 9.86
CA CYS A 3 -0.18 -15.84 10.54
C CYS A 3 0.60 -15.90 11.87
N PRO A 4 1.64 -15.06 12.08
CA PRO A 4 2.44 -15.09 13.31
C PRO A 4 1.65 -14.61 14.55
N LYS A 5 0.54 -13.90 14.35
CA LYS A 5 -0.32 -13.42 15.43
C LYS A 5 -1.28 -14.48 15.98
N CYS A 6 -1.83 -15.34 15.11
CA CYS A 6 -2.95 -16.21 15.50
C CYS A 6 -2.93 -17.62 14.92
N GLY A 7 -1.90 -17.99 14.14
CA GLY A 7 -1.73 -19.33 13.58
C GLY A 7 -2.66 -19.70 12.41
N ALA A 8 -3.58 -18.81 12.02
CA ALA A 8 -4.49 -19.06 10.89
C ALA A 8 -3.76 -18.95 9.54
N PRO A 9 -4.29 -19.61 8.47
CA PRO A 9 -3.73 -19.48 7.13
C PRO A 9 -3.86 -18.05 6.61
N MET A 10 -2.85 -17.63 5.85
CA MET A 10 -2.83 -16.35 5.13
C MET A 10 -3.27 -16.53 3.67
N ARG A 11 -3.85 -15.48 3.10
CA ARG A 11 -4.29 -15.39 1.71
C ARG A 11 -3.51 -14.29 0.99
N THR A 12 -2.95 -14.65 -0.16
CA THR A 12 -2.24 -13.73 -1.05
C THR A 12 -3.21 -12.89 -1.88
N HIS A 13 -2.97 -11.59 -1.93
CA HIS A 13 -3.63 -10.63 -2.81
C HIS A 13 -2.58 -9.91 -3.65
N ARG A 14 -2.75 -9.89 -4.97
CA ARG A 14 -1.90 -9.10 -5.88
C ARG A 14 -2.70 -7.97 -6.50
N ARG A 15 -2.22 -6.74 -6.38
CA ARG A 15 -2.82 -5.54 -6.98
C ARG A 15 -1.73 -4.56 -7.39
N ASN A 16 -1.77 -4.09 -8.64
CA ASN A 16 -0.86 -3.04 -9.16
C ASN A 16 0.64 -3.34 -8.90
N GLY A 17 1.05 -4.61 -9.00
CA GLY A 17 2.43 -5.02 -8.75
C GLY A 17 2.79 -5.27 -7.28
N VAL A 18 1.88 -4.97 -6.35
CA VAL A 18 2.05 -5.20 -4.90
C VAL A 18 1.41 -6.54 -4.51
N THR A 19 2.17 -7.36 -3.81
CA THR A 19 1.71 -8.59 -3.16
C THR A 19 1.42 -8.29 -1.69
N ILE A 20 0.27 -8.75 -1.19
CA ILE A 20 -0.13 -8.57 0.20
C ILE A 20 -0.60 -9.92 0.73
N GLU A 21 -0.02 -10.36 1.84
CA GLU A 21 -0.48 -11.55 2.55
C GLU A 21 -1.43 -11.12 3.68
N GLN A 22 -2.70 -11.48 3.60
CA GLN A 22 -3.70 -11.16 4.62
C GLN A 22 -4.16 -12.40 5.39
N CYS A 23 -4.13 -12.34 6.72
CA CYS A 23 -4.68 -13.40 7.56
C CYS A 23 -6.20 -13.53 7.41
N THR A 24 -6.67 -14.76 7.21
CA THR A 24 -8.11 -15.08 7.04
C THR A 24 -8.95 -14.95 8.31
N LYS A 25 -8.32 -14.85 9.49
CA LYS A 25 -8.99 -14.79 10.79
C LYS A 25 -8.87 -13.44 11.49
N CYS A 26 -7.65 -12.93 11.65
CA CYS A 26 -7.40 -11.70 12.41
C CYS A 26 -7.17 -10.48 11.50
N HIS A 27 -7.22 -10.66 10.18
CA HIS A 27 -7.03 -9.61 9.16
C HIS A 27 -5.68 -8.88 9.20
N GLY A 28 -4.68 -9.43 9.91
CA GLY A 28 -3.32 -8.90 9.89
C GLY A 28 -2.69 -9.02 8.51
N MET A 29 -1.95 -8.00 8.09
CA MET A 29 -1.28 -7.93 6.79
C MET A 29 0.23 -8.11 6.97
N PHE A 30 0.86 -8.84 6.05
CA PHE A 30 2.30 -8.98 5.95
C PHE A 30 2.71 -8.49 4.55
N LEU A 31 3.72 -7.62 4.52
CA LEU A 31 4.24 -6.93 3.35
C LEU A 31 5.75 -7.13 3.33
N ASP A 32 6.33 -7.37 2.16
CA ASP A 32 7.78 -7.40 2.02
C ASP A 32 8.32 -5.95 2.00
N ALA A 33 9.52 -5.74 2.55
CA ALA A 33 10.05 -4.40 2.81
C ALA A 33 10.11 -3.48 1.57
N GLY A 34 10.37 -4.02 0.38
CA GLY A 34 10.39 -3.27 -0.89
C GLY A 34 9.00 -2.94 -1.47
N GLU A 35 7.94 -3.56 -0.96
CA GLU A 35 6.54 -3.27 -1.36
C GLU A 35 5.95 -2.15 -0.51
N PHE A 36 6.39 -2.03 0.74
CA PHE A 36 5.98 -0.95 1.63
C PHE A 36 6.48 0.43 1.14
N GLU A 37 7.71 0.49 0.62
CA GLU A 37 8.25 1.73 0.01
C GLU A 37 7.47 2.17 -1.23
N GLN A 38 6.97 1.22 -2.04
CA GLN A 38 6.10 1.53 -3.17
C GLN A 38 4.73 2.08 -2.71
N LEU A 39 4.21 1.58 -1.59
CA LEU A 39 2.95 2.08 -1.02
C LEU A 39 3.11 3.50 -0.44
N LEU A 40 4.21 3.78 0.27
CA LEU A 40 4.53 5.11 0.80
C LEU A 40 4.87 6.12 -0.31
N GLY A 41 5.52 5.68 -1.39
CA GLY A 41 5.80 6.52 -2.55
C GLY A 41 4.54 7.03 -3.26
N ALA A 42 3.46 6.23 -3.28
CA ALA A 42 2.17 6.60 -3.88
C ALA A 42 1.37 7.62 -3.06
N GLU A 43 1.71 7.83 -1.79
CA GLU A 43 1.07 8.85 -0.94
C GLU A 43 1.36 10.27 -1.43
N GLN A 44 2.52 10.48 -2.07
CA GLN A 44 2.92 11.77 -2.66
C GLN A 44 2.08 12.17 -3.87
N SER A 45 1.46 11.21 -4.57
CA SER A 45 0.63 11.48 -5.75
C SER A 45 -0.86 11.59 -5.44
N PHE A 46 -1.34 11.05 -4.31
CA PHE A 46 -2.76 11.14 -3.91
C PHE A 46 -3.07 12.26 -2.91
N LEU A 47 -2.11 12.67 -2.08
CA LEU A 47 -2.26 13.80 -1.15
C LEU A 47 -1.58 15.09 -1.65
N GLY A 48 -0.96 15.05 -2.83
CA GLY A 48 -0.12 16.11 -3.39
C GLY A 48 -0.76 17.00 -4.45
N GLU A 49 -2.09 17.08 -4.56
CA GLU A 49 -2.69 18.19 -5.32
C GLU A 49 -2.70 19.43 -4.42
N ASP A 50 -1.58 20.14 -4.42
CA ASP A 50 -1.44 21.44 -3.78
C ASP A 50 -2.30 22.46 -4.58
N PRO A 51 -3.42 22.98 -4.03
CA PRO A 51 -4.29 23.89 -4.78
C PRO A 51 -3.59 25.22 -5.14
N ALA A 52 -2.41 25.49 -4.59
CA ALA A 52 -1.65 26.72 -4.82
C ALA A 52 -0.92 26.78 -6.17
N LYS A 53 -0.81 25.70 -6.95
CA LYS A 53 -0.17 25.74 -8.29
C LYS A 53 -1.13 26.00 -9.45
N ARG A 54 -2.42 26.24 -9.19
CA ARG A 54 -3.40 26.57 -10.24
C ARG A 54 -3.36 28.07 -10.57
N GLY A 55 -2.29 28.53 -11.21
CA GLY A 55 -2.27 29.90 -11.73
C GLY A 55 -0.90 30.45 -12.03
N SER A 56 -0.21 29.92 -13.04
CA SER A 56 0.85 30.62 -13.77
C SER A 56 1.11 29.91 -15.10
N SER A 57 0.12 29.93 -16.00
CA SER A 57 0.36 29.72 -17.43
C SER A 57 0.59 31.10 -18.06
N SER A 58 1.82 31.27 -18.51
CA SER A 58 2.38 32.43 -19.21
C SER A 58 1.56 32.83 -20.45
N GLY A 59 1.55 34.14 -20.72
CA GLY A 59 1.00 34.78 -21.92
C GLY A 59 1.06 36.29 -21.77
#